data_AF-A0A0G0BZQ4-F1
#
_entry.id   AF-A0A0G0BZQ4-F1
#
_cell.length_a   1.000
_cell.length_b   1.000
_cell.length_c   1.000
_cell.angle_alpha   90.00
_cell.angle_beta   90.00
_cell.angle_gamma   90.00
#
_symmetry.space_group_name_H-M   'P 1'
#
loop_
_entity.id
_entity.type
_entity.pdbx_description
1 polymer ?
#
loop_
_entity_poly.entity_id
_entity_poly.type
_entity_poly.pdbx_seq_one_letter_code
_entity_poly.pdbx_strand_id
1 'polypeptide(L)'
;MLNKKQKFLKFLKYFVIFSLVFIIISIISFEFLSRYYQCPKIAFPKHPDCYTFTLLENGDWEGGYTFDSFFNEEDRNWLESLRQKRKEGLKISKEEYRQASDYFMIEVSKEEMPGLNGISCGDFGYVREDLPVSAKLFVKRHEFEHMMQEGNMEEGNQEFQANLAAFSEYPFGGLQTVFFSIFGDRTGSSFSVCRFVRLWQLFKVYFLPFETQSIYN
;
A
#
# COMPACT_ATOMS: atom_id res chain seq x y z
N MET A 1 -41.59 22.95 -27.31
CA MET A 1 -41.33 22.48 -25.93
C MET A 1 -40.48 21.20 -26.01
N LEU A 2 -39.36 21.12 -25.29
CA LEU A 2 -38.58 19.86 -25.21
C LEU A 2 -39.39 18.80 -24.46
N ASN A 3 -39.44 17.58 -24.97
CA ASN A 3 -40.10 16.48 -24.25
C ASN A 3 -39.28 16.11 -22.99
N LYS A 4 -39.90 15.37 -22.05
CA LYS A 4 -39.24 14.97 -20.79
C LYS A 4 -37.88 14.27 -21.01
N LYS A 5 -37.77 13.40 -22.03
CA LYS A 5 -36.53 12.71 -22.39
C LYS A 5 -35.43 13.68 -22.84
N GLN A 6 -35.75 14.66 -23.66
CA GLN A 6 -34.80 15.68 -24.12
C GLN A 6 -34.34 16.60 -22.98
N LYS A 7 -35.23 16.96 -22.04
CA LYS A 7 -34.85 17.71 -20.83
C LYS A 7 -33.90 16.90 -19.93
N PHE A 8 -34.20 15.61 -19.72
CA PHE A 8 -33.36 14.71 -18.93
C PHE A 8 -31.97 14.52 -19.55
N LEU A 9 -31.88 14.29 -20.87
CA LEU A 9 -30.58 14.16 -21.56
C LEU A 9 -29.74 15.44 -21.48
N LYS A 10 -30.37 16.61 -21.56
CA LYS A 10 -29.66 17.89 -21.35
C LYS A 10 -29.15 18.00 -19.92
N PHE A 11 -29.98 17.70 -18.92
CA PHE A 11 -29.56 17.68 -17.51
C PHE A 11 -28.38 16.74 -17.29
N LEU A 12 -28.47 15.49 -17.77
CA LEU A 12 -27.40 14.51 -17.64
C LEU A 12 -26.10 14.99 -18.30
N LYS A 13 -26.19 15.59 -19.50
CA LYS A 13 -25.03 16.18 -20.19
C LYS A 13 -24.38 17.27 -19.34
N TYR A 14 -25.16 18.22 -18.81
CA TYR A 14 -24.63 19.28 -17.95
C TYR A 14 -24.06 18.74 -16.65
N PHE A 15 -24.72 17.75 -16.04
CA PHE A 15 -24.25 17.09 -14.84
C PHE A 15 -22.88 16.44 -15.07
N VAL A 16 -22.71 15.65 -16.12
CA VAL A 16 -21.42 15.02 -16.46
C VAL A 16 -20.33 16.06 -16.71
N ILE A 17 -20.62 17.10 -17.51
CA ILE A 17 -19.64 18.18 -17.77
C ILE A 17 -19.24 18.88 -16.47
N PHE A 18 -20.22 19.22 -15.63
CA PHE A 18 -19.98 19.88 -14.35
C PHE A 18 -19.16 19.00 -13.40
N SER A 19 -19.48 17.70 -13.32
CA SER A 19 -18.70 16.73 -12.55
C SER A 19 -17.25 16.65 -13.03
N LEU A 20 -17.00 16.60 -14.34
CA LEU A 20 -15.64 16.57 -14.88
C LEU A 20 -14.87 17.85 -14.55
N VAL A 21 -15.48 19.03 -14.73
CA VAL A 21 -14.87 20.31 -14.39
C VAL A 21 -14.55 20.38 -12.89
N PHE A 22 -15.49 19.94 -12.05
CA PHE A 22 -15.31 19.89 -10.60
C PHE A 22 -14.15 18.97 -10.19
N ILE A 23 -14.03 17.79 -10.81
CA ILE A 23 -12.92 16.86 -10.56
C ILE A 23 -11.59 17.51 -10.95
N ILE A 24 -11.49 18.14 -12.12
CA ILE A 24 -10.26 18.80 -12.58
C ILE A 24 -9.85 19.93 -11.62
N ILE A 25 -10.79 20.79 -11.24
CA ILE A 25 -10.52 21.88 -10.29
C ILE A 25 -10.06 21.34 -8.93
N SER A 26 -10.68 20.24 -8.47
CA SER A 26 -10.31 19.58 -7.22
C SER A 26 -8.87 19.04 -7.28
N ILE A 27 -8.49 18.36 -8.35
CA ILE A 27 -7.12 17.85 -8.57
C ILE A 27 -6.11 19.01 -8.56
N ILE A 28 -6.37 20.08 -9.31
CA ILE A 28 -5.49 21.26 -9.37
C ILE A 28 -5.34 21.88 -7.98
N SER A 29 -6.44 22.00 -7.25
CA SER A 29 -6.46 22.57 -5.90
C SER A 29 -5.72 21.70 -4.90
N PHE A 30 -5.87 20.37 -4.95
CA PHE A 30 -5.12 19.45 -4.09
C PHE A 30 -3.62 19.43 -4.42
N GLU A 31 -3.26 19.48 -5.70
CA GLU A 31 -1.86 19.63 -6.12
C GLU A 31 -1.25 20.92 -5.58
N PHE A 32 -1.95 22.05 -5.76
CA PHE A 32 -1.53 23.34 -5.22
C PHE A 32 -1.37 23.29 -3.70
N LEU A 33 -2.40 22.82 -2.98
CA LEU A 33 -2.37 22.69 -1.52
C LEU A 33 -1.21 21.79 -1.06
N SER A 34 -0.97 20.66 -1.72
CA SER A 34 0.10 19.73 -1.34
C SER A 34 1.49 20.30 -1.53
N ARG A 35 1.69 21.22 -2.49
CA ARG A 35 2.99 21.86 -2.75
C ARG A 35 3.29 23.01 -1.80
N TYR A 36 2.28 23.81 -1.47
CA TYR A 36 2.47 25.05 -0.74
C TYR A 36 2.13 24.96 0.75
N TYR A 37 1.27 24.02 1.15
CA TYR A 37 0.87 23.86 2.54
C TYR A 37 1.78 22.84 3.24
N GLN A 38 2.78 23.34 3.96
CA GLN A 38 3.70 22.50 4.75
C GLN A 38 2.99 22.02 6.01
N CYS A 39 2.43 20.81 5.94
CA CYS A 39 1.92 20.16 7.12
C CYS A 39 3.09 19.70 8.00
N PRO A 40 3.01 19.90 9.33
CA PRO A 40 4.01 19.33 10.22
C PRO A 40 4.10 17.83 9.95
N LYS A 41 5.33 17.36 9.70
CA LYS A 41 5.62 15.93 9.60
C LYS A 41 5.16 15.32 10.92
N ILE A 42 4.27 14.33 10.87
CA ILE A 42 4.08 13.50 12.06
C ILE A 42 5.43 12.87 12.27
N ALA A 43 6.01 13.07 13.46
CA ALA A 43 7.12 12.26 13.90
C ALA A 43 6.57 10.83 14.00
N PHE A 44 6.72 10.07 12.93
CA PHE A 44 6.59 8.64 13.04
C PHE A 44 7.74 8.17 13.92
N PRO A 45 7.50 7.26 14.87
CA PRO A 45 8.58 6.56 15.52
C PRO A 45 9.53 6.04 14.43
N LYS A 46 10.83 5.97 14.75
CA LYS A 46 11.84 5.49 13.82
C LYS A 46 11.32 4.22 13.16
N HIS A 47 11.24 4.21 11.83
CA HIS A 47 10.75 3.06 11.06
C HIS A 47 11.42 1.81 11.64
N PRO A 48 10.65 0.75 11.93
CA PRO A 48 11.25 -0.47 12.39
C PRO A 48 12.21 -0.93 11.30
N ASP A 49 13.50 -1.01 11.65
CA ASP A 49 14.49 -1.54 10.73
C ASP A 49 14.11 -3.01 10.50
N CYS A 50 14.25 -3.51 9.27
CA CYS A 50 13.94 -4.91 8.94
C CYS A 50 14.69 -5.92 9.84
N TYR A 51 15.72 -5.47 10.55
CA TYR A 51 16.49 -6.20 11.56
C TYR A 51 15.95 -6.11 13.01
N THR A 52 14.84 -5.41 13.26
CA THR A 52 14.34 -5.08 14.63
C THR A 52 13.17 -5.96 15.09
N PHE A 53 12.55 -6.71 14.19
CA PHE A 53 11.40 -7.57 14.53
C PHE A 53 11.89 -8.98 14.90
N THR A 54 11.84 -9.33 16.19
CA THR A 54 12.11 -10.69 16.71
C THR A 54 11.12 -11.09 17.82
N LEU A 55 10.16 -11.98 17.53
CA LEU A 55 9.43 -12.69 18.60
C LEU A 55 10.38 -13.70 19.28
N LEU A 56 10.81 -13.46 20.53
CA LEU A 56 11.39 -14.54 21.34
C LEU A 56 10.27 -15.46 21.86
N GLU A 57 10.57 -16.75 22.06
CA GLU A 57 9.65 -17.75 22.65
C GLU A 57 9.07 -17.34 24.02
N ASN A 58 9.66 -16.32 24.67
CA ASN A 58 9.25 -15.78 25.97
C ASN A 58 8.47 -14.45 25.89
N GLY A 59 8.26 -13.89 24.69
CA GLY A 59 7.55 -12.61 24.50
C GLY A 59 8.40 -11.34 24.68
N ASP A 60 9.73 -11.45 24.83
CA ASP A 60 10.66 -10.32 24.90
C ASP A 60 11.42 -10.10 23.57
N TRP A 61 12.06 -8.94 23.36
CA TRP A 61 12.70 -8.56 22.09
C TRP A 61 14.20 -8.24 22.26
N GLU A 62 15.10 -9.02 21.63
CA GLU A 62 16.51 -8.67 21.38
C GLU A 62 16.82 -8.80 19.87
N GLY A 63 17.58 -7.86 19.32
CA GLY A 63 17.83 -7.75 17.89
C GLY A 63 18.80 -8.82 17.34
N GLY A 64 18.63 -9.17 16.06
CA GLY A 64 19.69 -9.84 15.29
C GLY A 64 19.38 -11.22 14.74
N TYR A 65 18.24 -11.43 14.08
CA TYR A 65 18.03 -12.64 13.29
C TYR A 65 17.89 -12.33 11.79
N THR A 66 18.66 -13.06 10.98
CA THR A 66 18.59 -13.07 9.51
C THR A 66 17.48 -14.01 9.06
N PHE A 67 17.09 -13.95 7.78
CA PHE A 67 16.16 -14.92 7.16
C PHE A 67 16.50 -16.39 7.47
N ASP A 68 17.77 -16.71 7.74
CA ASP A 68 18.26 -18.05 8.15
C ASP A 68 17.61 -18.61 9.42
N SER A 69 17.01 -17.76 10.24
CA SER A 69 16.41 -18.14 11.53
C SER A 69 14.95 -18.57 11.44
N PHE A 70 14.19 -18.04 10.47
CA PHE A 70 12.76 -18.28 10.33
C PHE A 70 12.47 -19.29 9.23
N PHE A 71 13.29 -19.31 8.18
CA PHE A 71 13.04 -20.04 6.96
C PHE A 71 14.24 -20.91 6.60
N ASN A 72 13.95 -22.16 6.25
CA ASN A 72 14.96 -23.14 5.90
C ASN A 72 15.32 -23.06 4.39
N GLU A 73 16.15 -23.99 3.92
CA GLU A 73 16.57 -24.05 2.52
C GLU A 73 15.40 -24.38 1.55
N GLU A 74 14.41 -25.15 2.00
CA GLU A 74 13.22 -25.47 1.20
C GLU A 74 12.39 -24.20 0.94
N ASP A 75 12.21 -23.37 1.96
CA ASP A 75 11.47 -22.11 1.88
C ASP A 75 12.15 -21.12 0.91
N ARG A 76 13.48 -21.03 0.98
CA ARG A 76 14.32 -20.30 0.01
C ARG A 76 14.08 -20.75 -1.41
N ASN A 77 14.18 -22.07 -1.62
CA ASN A 77 14.02 -22.66 -2.93
C ASN A 77 12.60 -22.43 -3.45
N TRP A 78 11.60 -22.41 -2.57
CA TRP A 78 10.24 -22.08 -2.96
C TRP A 78 10.12 -20.63 -3.44
N LEU A 79 10.59 -19.65 -2.67
CA LEU A 79 10.55 -18.24 -3.06
C LEU A 79 11.33 -17.98 -4.37
N GLU A 80 12.53 -18.54 -4.49
CA GLU A 80 13.33 -18.44 -5.72
C GLU A 80 12.65 -19.10 -6.92
N SER A 81 11.96 -20.23 -6.72
CA SER A 81 11.19 -20.86 -7.81
C SER A 81 10.07 -19.96 -8.32
N LEU A 82 9.41 -19.20 -7.42
CA LEU A 82 8.39 -18.23 -7.80
C LEU A 82 9.01 -17.05 -8.55
N ARG A 83 10.12 -16.49 -8.04
CA ARG A 83 10.86 -15.42 -8.72
C ARG A 83 11.29 -15.86 -10.12
N GLN A 84 11.78 -17.09 -10.27
CA GLN A 84 12.18 -17.64 -11.56
C GLN A 84 11.00 -17.83 -12.52
N LYS A 85 9.88 -18.42 -12.05
CA LYS A 85 8.64 -18.52 -12.85
C LYS A 85 8.22 -17.16 -13.39
N ARG A 86 8.27 -16.12 -12.56
CA ARG A 86 7.95 -14.74 -12.95
C ARG A 86 8.91 -14.21 -14.01
N LYS A 87 10.22 -14.38 -13.83
CA LYS A 87 11.25 -13.97 -14.81
C LYS A 87 11.06 -14.63 -16.18
N GLU A 88 10.61 -15.89 -16.17
CA GLU A 88 10.30 -16.66 -17.39
C GLU A 88 8.93 -16.30 -18.00
N GLY A 89 8.17 -15.38 -17.39
CA GLY A 89 6.82 -15.03 -17.84
C GLY A 89 5.79 -16.14 -17.63
N LEU A 90 6.11 -17.14 -16.79
CA LEU A 90 5.18 -18.19 -16.43
C LEU A 90 4.10 -17.66 -15.49
N LYS A 91 2.88 -18.14 -15.68
CA LYS A 91 1.73 -17.72 -14.88
C LYS A 91 1.81 -18.33 -13.48
N ILE A 92 1.98 -17.49 -12.48
CA ILE A 92 1.77 -17.82 -11.06
C ILE A 92 0.29 -17.62 -10.74
N SER A 93 -0.36 -18.61 -10.16
CA SER A 93 -1.79 -18.53 -9.86
C SER A 93 -2.07 -17.62 -8.65
N LYS A 94 -3.29 -17.07 -8.56
CA LYS A 94 -3.71 -16.31 -7.38
C LYS A 94 -3.59 -17.10 -6.08
N GLU A 95 -3.92 -18.40 -6.12
CA GLU A 95 -3.84 -19.26 -4.95
C GLU A 95 -2.39 -19.53 -4.54
N GLU A 96 -1.49 -19.71 -5.50
CA GLU A 96 -0.05 -19.86 -5.25
C GLU A 96 0.56 -18.59 -4.66
N TYR A 97 0.21 -17.41 -5.20
CA TYR A 97 0.57 -16.13 -4.60
C TYR A 97 0.04 -15.98 -3.19
N ARG A 98 -1.22 -16.38 -2.96
CA ARG A 98 -1.84 -16.31 -1.65
C ARG A 98 -1.09 -17.17 -0.64
N GLN A 99 -0.85 -18.44 -0.97
CA GLN A 99 -0.13 -19.37 -0.10
C GLN A 99 1.26 -18.87 0.25
N ALA A 100 2.02 -18.39 -0.75
CA ALA A 100 3.32 -17.81 -0.52
C ALA A 100 3.24 -16.54 0.35
N SER A 101 2.33 -15.62 0.03
CA SER A 101 2.15 -14.40 0.81
C SER A 101 1.70 -14.67 2.25
N ASP A 102 0.86 -15.69 2.50
CA ASP A 102 0.44 -16.05 3.84
C ASP A 102 1.58 -16.72 4.64
N TYR A 103 2.53 -17.35 3.95
CA TYR A 103 3.69 -18.02 4.56
C TYR A 103 4.84 -17.06 4.87
N PHE A 104 5.21 -16.18 3.92
CA PHE A 104 6.33 -15.25 4.06
C PHE A 104 5.95 -13.93 4.77
N MET A 105 4.67 -13.69 5.07
CA MET A 105 4.21 -12.50 5.78
C MET A 105 3.84 -12.81 7.23
N ILE A 106 4.60 -12.23 8.15
CA ILE A 106 4.40 -12.36 9.58
C ILE A 106 3.47 -11.24 10.05
N GLU A 107 2.47 -11.59 10.85
CA GLU A 107 1.58 -10.59 11.45
C GLU A 107 2.17 -10.05 12.75
N VAL A 108 2.20 -8.73 12.91
CA VAL A 108 2.80 -8.02 14.05
C VAL A 108 1.89 -6.93 14.58
N SER A 109 2.10 -6.51 15.82
CA SER A 109 1.27 -5.51 16.49
C SER A 109 1.43 -4.12 15.87
N LYS A 110 0.46 -3.23 16.12
CA LYS A 110 0.51 -1.84 15.65
C LYS A 110 1.72 -1.10 16.24
N GLU A 111 2.04 -1.39 17.48
CA GLU A 111 3.10 -0.76 18.27
C GLU A 111 4.48 -1.02 17.65
N GLU A 112 4.66 -2.16 17.00
CA GLU A 112 5.89 -2.59 16.31
C GLU A 112 6.00 -1.99 14.91
N MET A 113 4.87 -1.69 14.26
CA MET A 113 4.78 -1.08 12.93
C MET A 113 4.07 0.28 12.93
N PRO A 114 4.54 1.27 13.71
CA PRO A 114 3.83 2.52 13.84
C PRO A 114 3.85 3.30 12.51
N GLY A 115 2.66 3.67 12.02
CA GLY A 115 2.50 4.43 10.78
C GLY A 115 2.62 3.63 9.48
N LEU A 116 2.86 2.33 9.56
CA LEU A 116 2.87 1.43 8.41
C LEU A 116 1.66 0.48 8.46
N ASN A 117 1.35 -0.15 7.32
CA ASN A 117 0.40 -1.26 7.25
C ASN A 117 1.12 -2.58 6.97
N GLY A 118 2.20 -2.52 6.20
CA GLY A 118 3.10 -3.62 5.86
C GLY A 118 4.50 -3.11 5.54
N ILE A 119 5.46 -4.03 5.47
CA ILE A 119 6.83 -3.80 4.97
C ILE A 119 7.43 -5.12 4.47
N SER A 120 8.10 -5.07 3.32
CA SER A 120 8.93 -6.16 2.79
C SER A 120 10.39 -6.02 3.24
N CYS A 121 10.99 -7.12 3.70
CA CYS A 121 12.32 -7.19 4.29
C CYS A 121 13.17 -8.31 3.67
N GLY A 122 13.58 -8.14 2.41
CA GLY A 122 14.27 -9.20 1.68
C GLY A 122 13.30 -10.32 1.32
N ASP A 123 13.53 -11.50 1.90
CA ASP A 123 12.78 -12.73 1.60
C ASP A 123 11.56 -12.96 2.51
N PHE A 124 11.28 -12.05 3.45
CA PHE A 124 10.12 -12.11 4.36
C PHE A 124 9.63 -10.71 4.69
N GLY A 125 8.41 -10.60 5.23
CA GLY A 125 7.76 -9.31 5.43
C GLY A 125 6.82 -9.31 6.63
N TYR A 126 6.38 -8.11 7.00
CA TYR A 126 5.52 -7.89 8.13
C TYR A 126 4.23 -7.20 7.72
N VAL A 127 3.11 -7.58 8.34
CA VAL A 127 1.80 -6.96 8.15
C VAL A 127 1.15 -6.73 9.49
N ARG A 128 0.45 -5.60 9.64
CA ARG A 128 -0.24 -5.32 10.89
C ARG A 128 -1.39 -6.27 11.17
N GLU A 129 -1.41 -6.82 12.38
CA GLU A 129 -2.43 -7.76 12.81
C GLU A 129 -3.80 -7.12 13.07
N ASP A 130 -3.85 -5.81 13.34
CA ASP A 130 -5.10 -5.08 13.65
C ASP A 130 -5.89 -4.64 12.41
N LEU A 131 -5.36 -4.94 11.21
CA LEU A 131 -6.05 -4.67 9.95
C LEU A 131 -7.25 -5.61 9.75
N PRO A 132 -8.35 -5.15 9.10
CA PRO A 132 -9.41 -6.03 8.63
C PRO A 132 -8.86 -7.13 7.72
N VAL A 133 -9.48 -8.32 7.74
CA VAL A 133 -9.01 -9.50 6.96
C VAL A 133 -8.77 -9.17 5.48
N SER A 134 -9.69 -8.46 4.83
CA SER A 134 -9.52 -8.07 3.42
C SER A 134 -8.38 -7.07 3.20
N ALA A 135 -8.15 -6.16 4.16
CA ALA A 135 -7.00 -5.24 4.11
C ALA A 135 -5.69 -6.01 4.28
N LYS A 136 -5.61 -6.99 5.19
CA LYS A 136 -4.43 -7.87 5.32
C LYS A 136 -4.12 -8.59 4.02
N LEU A 137 -5.12 -9.18 3.35
CA LEU A 137 -4.91 -9.85 2.07
C LEU A 137 -4.33 -8.92 1.01
N PHE A 138 -4.82 -7.68 0.95
CA PHE A 138 -4.27 -6.66 0.06
C PHE A 138 -2.82 -6.31 0.43
N VAL A 139 -2.54 -6.03 1.70
CA VAL A 139 -1.20 -5.63 2.16
C VAL A 139 -0.21 -6.77 1.96
N LYS A 140 -0.52 -8.00 2.38
CA LYS A 140 0.33 -9.18 2.15
C LYS A 140 0.65 -9.35 0.67
N ARG A 141 -0.33 -9.21 -0.22
CA ARG A 141 -0.10 -9.29 -1.67
C ARG A 141 0.78 -8.16 -2.20
N HIS A 142 0.63 -6.95 -1.67
CA HIS A 142 1.44 -5.77 -2.02
C HIS A 142 2.89 -5.96 -1.57
N GLU A 143 3.13 -6.26 -0.29
CA GLU A 143 4.48 -6.47 0.23
C GLU A 143 5.16 -7.67 -0.44
N PHE A 144 4.42 -8.75 -0.69
CA PHE A 144 4.94 -9.89 -1.44
C PHE A 144 5.30 -9.53 -2.88
N GLU A 145 4.63 -8.55 -3.51
CA GLU A 145 5.06 -8.08 -4.83
C GLU A 145 6.45 -7.46 -4.78
N HIS A 146 6.78 -6.72 -3.72
CA HIS A 146 8.12 -6.13 -3.56
C HIS A 146 9.21 -7.21 -3.49
N MET A 147 8.96 -8.33 -2.80
CA MET A 147 9.87 -9.49 -2.78
C MET A 147 10.09 -10.08 -4.17
N MET A 148 9.04 -10.09 -4.99
CA MET A 148 9.07 -10.62 -6.35
C MET A 148 9.71 -9.67 -7.36
N GLN A 149 9.91 -8.40 -6.97
CA GLN A 149 10.58 -7.38 -7.77
C GLN A 149 12.09 -7.30 -7.51
N GLU A 150 12.61 -7.96 -6.46
CA GLU A 150 14.03 -7.96 -6.14
C GLU A 150 14.89 -8.44 -7.34
N GLY A 151 15.84 -7.60 -7.75
CA GLY A 151 16.72 -7.84 -8.90
C GLY A 151 16.25 -7.24 -10.23
N ASN A 152 15.02 -6.74 -10.34
CA ASN A 152 14.50 -6.01 -11.52
C ASN A 152 14.38 -4.51 -11.23
N MET A 153 15.51 -3.86 -10.92
CA MET A 153 15.56 -2.43 -10.57
C MET A 153 15.37 -1.48 -11.76
N GLU A 154 15.28 -1.97 -13.00
CA GLU A 154 15.44 -1.12 -14.18
C GLU A 154 14.15 -0.58 -14.81
N GLU A 155 12.93 -1.02 -14.44
CA GLU A 155 11.72 -0.56 -15.13
C GLU A 155 10.54 -0.22 -14.20
N GLY A 156 10.48 1.06 -13.80
CA GLY A 156 9.24 1.72 -13.35
C GLY A 156 9.05 1.86 -11.84
N ASN A 157 7.91 2.43 -11.48
CA ASN A 157 7.54 2.69 -10.08
C ASN A 157 7.08 1.39 -9.38
N GLN A 158 8.00 0.77 -8.64
CA GLN A 158 7.79 -0.50 -7.92
C GLN A 158 6.57 -0.48 -6.99
N GLU A 159 6.38 0.61 -6.25
CA GLU A 159 5.22 0.86 -5.36
C GLU A 159 3.90 0.86 -6.14
N PHE A 160 3.88 1.55 -7.29
CA PHE A 160 2.70 1.58 -8.14
C PHE A 160 2.40 0.19 -8.72
N GLN A 161 3.42 -0.55 -9.12
CA GLN A 161 3.24 -1.92 -9.62
C GLN A 161 2.74 -2.87 -8.52
N ALA A 162 3.27 -2.77 -7.29
CA ALA A 162 2.80 -3.50 -6.12
C ALA A 162 1.35 -3.19 -5.78
N ASN A 163 1.00 -1.90 -5.76
CA ASN A 163 -0.38 -1.46 -5.61
C ASN A 163 -1.28 -2.02 -6.71
N LEU A 164 -0.88 -1.93 -7.98
CA LEU A 164 -1.67 -2.42 -9.11
C LEU A 164 -1.90 -3.93 -9.02
N ALA A 165 -0.85 -4.70 -8.73
CA ALA A 165 -0.94 -6.15 -8.55
C ALA A 165 -1.91 -6.51 -7.43
N ALA A 166 -1.76 -5.91 -6.25
CA ALA A 166 -2.64 -6.14 -5.11
C ALA A 166 -4.09 -5.68 -5.35
N PHE A 167 -4.31 -4.52 -5.99
CA PHE A 167 -5.65 -4.01 -6.31
C PHE A 167 -6.37 -4.89 -7.31
N SER A 168 -5.66 -5.47 -8.27
CA SER A 168 -6.25 -6.36 -9.26
C SER A 168 -6.86 -7.62 -8.63
N GLU A 169 -6.31 -8.06 -7.48
CA GLU A 169 -6.74 -9.27 -6.79
C GLU A 169 -7.66 -9.01 -5.59
N TYR A 170 -7.42 -7.92 -4.85
CA TYR A 170 -8.07 -7.58 -3.58
C TYR A 170 -8.53 -6.11 -3.54
N PRO A 171 -9.42 -5.67 -4.46
CA PRO A 171 -9.78 -4.25 -4.58
C PRO A 171 -10.47 -3.68 -3.33
N PHE A 172 -11.36 -4.47 -2.70
CA PHE A 172 -12.01 -4.07 -1.45
C PHE A 172 -11.01 -3.95 -0.29
N GLY A 173 -9.99 -4.81 -0.27
CA GLY A 173 -8.88 -4.75 0.67
C GLY A 173 -8.10 -3.46 0.53
N GLY A 174 -7.72 -3.10 -0.70
CA GLY A 174 -6.99 -1.84 -0.96
C GLY A 174 -7.76 -0.59 -0.53
N LEU A 175 -9.08 -0.56 -0.76
CA LEU A 175 -9.92 0.55 -0.27
C LEU A 175 -9.96 0.62 1.26
N GLN A 176 -10.01 -0.52 1.95
CA GLN A 176 -9.93 -0.56 3.40
C GLN A 176 -8.55 -0.13 3.91
N THR A 177 -7.47 -0.56 3.27
CA THR A 177 -6.10 -0.15 3.59
C THR A 177 -5.95 1.36 3.47
N VAL A 178 -6.42 1.97 2.37
CA VAL A 178 -6.44 3.43 2.19
C VAL A 178 -7.20 4.10 3.33
N PHE A 179 -8.42 3.64 3.61
CA PHE A 179 -9.24 4.17 4.71
C PHE A 179 -8.51 4.07 6.05
N PHE A 180 -7.87 2.94 6.31
CA PHE A 180 -7.16 2.69 7.56
C PHE A 180 -5.91 3.57 7.69
N SER A 181 -5.15 3.82 6.61
CA SER A 181 -4.02 4.77 6.61
C SER A 181 -4.46 6.21 6.92
N ILE A 182 -5.69 6.58 6.57
CA ILE A 182 -6.23 7.93 6.80
C ILE A 182 -6.77 8.09 8.22
N PHE A 183 -7.48 7.07 8.72
CA PHE A 183 -8.31 7.19 9.92
C PHE A 183 -7.84 6.34 11.11
N GLY A 184 -6.93 5.39 10.89
CA GLY A 184 -6.38 4.48 11.90
C GLY A 184 -5.33 5.13 12.79
N ASP A 185 -4.60 6.14 12.29
CA ASP A 185 -3.68 6.95 13.08
C ASP A 185 -4.36 8.21 13.62
N ARG A 186 -5.14 8.00 14.69
CA ARG A 186 -5.82 9.05 15.47
C ARG A 186 -4.88 9.80 16.43
N THR A 187 -3.62 10.02 16.07
CA THR A 187 -2.76 10.92 16.82
C THR A 187 -3.10 12.38 16.45
N GLY A 188 -4.15 12.90 17.09
CA GLY A 188 -4.23 14.29 17.53
C GLY A 188 -4.55 15.40 16.53
N SER A 189 -4.59 15.17 15.21
CA SER A 189 -4.96 16.26 14.30
C SER A 189 -6.49 16.43 14.20
N SER A 190 -6.97 17.61 14.56
CA SER A 190 -8.32 18.08 14.21
C SER A 190 -8.56 17.99 12.70
N PHE A 191 -9.80 18.15 12.26
CA PHE A 191 -10.21 18.23 10.84
C PHE A 191 -9.52 19.42 10.12
N SER A 192 -8.21 19.30 9.90
CA SER A 192 -7.33 20.34 9.37
C SER A 192 -7.11 20.11 7.87
N VAL A 193 -6.73 21.18 7.16
CA VAL A 193 -6.30 21.15 5.74
C VAL A 193 -5.26 20.05 5.51
N CYS A 194 -4.45 19.74 6.52
CA CYS A 194 -3.46 18.66 6.47
C CYS A 194 -4.03 17.26 6.25
N ARG A 195 -5.24 16.97 6.72
CA ARG A 195 -5.87 15.68 6.41
C ARG A 195 -6.18 15.56 4.92
N PHE A 196 -6.63 16.63 4.28
CA PHE A 196 -6.88 16.66 2.84
C PHE A 196 -5.60 16.57 2.01
N VAL A 197 -4.54 17.25 2.43
CA VAL A 197 -3.22 17.13 1.77
C VAL A 197 -2.70 15.69 1.86
N ARG A 198 -2.79 15.06 3.04
CA ARG A 198 -2.37 13.67 3.23
C ARG A 198 -3.23 12.67 2.47
N LEU A 199 -4.54 12.89 2.46
CA LEU A 199 -5.47 12.12 1.62
C LEU A 199 -5.04 12.14 0.15
N TRP A 200 -4.69 13.32 -0.36
CA TRP A 200 -4.20 13.48 -1.71
C TRP A 200 -2.86 12.75 -1.91
N GLN A 201 -1.91 12.90 -1.00
CA GLN A 201 -0.62 12.19 -1.07
C GLN A 201 -0.79 10.67 -1.07
N LEU A 202 -1.61 10.12 -0.17
CA LEU A 202 -1.93 8.68 -0.13
C LEU A 202 -2.61 8.25 -1.42
N PHE A 203 -3.56 9.03 -1.94
CA PHE A 203 -4.18 8.74 -3.23
C PHE A 203 -3.13 8.63 -4.35
N LYS A 204 -2.14 9.53 -4.38
CA LYS A 204 -1.06 9.47 -5.37
C LYS A 204 -0.22 8.20 -5.23
N VAL A 205 0.13 7.78 -4.01
CA VAL A 205 0.89 6.54 -3.77
C VAL A 205 0.13 5.32 -4.27
N TYR A 206 -1.14 5.21 -3.91
CA TYR A 206 -1.94 4.01 -4.18
C TYR A 206 -2.46 3.92 -5.62
N PHE A 207 -2.69 5.06 -6.29
CA PHE A 207 -3.45 5.07 -7.54
C PHE A 207 -2.74 5.72 -8.73
N LEU A 208 -1.57 6.33 -8.55
CA LEU A 208 -0.91 7.06 -9.62
C LEU A 208 0.57 6.64 -9.77
N PRO A 209 1.11 6.58 -10.99
CA PRO A 209 2.49 6.17 -11.23
C PRO A 209 3.49 7.31 -10.97
N PHE A 210 3.51 7.88 -9.76
CA PHE A 210 4.46 8.94 -9.37
C PHE A 210 5.66 8.41 -8.59
N GLU A 211 6.87 8.81 -8.96
CA GLU A 211 8.09 8.49 -8.20
C GLU A 211 7.94 8.91 -6.72
N THR A 212 8.07 7.95 -5.82
CA THR A 212 7.87 8.08 -4.36
C THR A 212 8.91 8.98 -3.68
N GLN A 213 9.98 9.38 -4.39
CA GLN A 213 11.01 10.30 -3.87
C GLN A 213 10.48 11.67 -3.43
N SER A 214 9.26 12.06 -3.82
CA SER A 214 8.68 13.38 -3.49
C SER A 214 7.85 13.43 -2.19
N ILE A 215 7.59 12.31 -1.52
CA ILE A 215 6.70 12.28 -0.35
C ILE A 215 7.49 12.32 0.97
N TYR A 216 8.74 11.87 0.96
CA TYR A 216 9.58 11.78 2.16
C TYR A 216 10.63 12.92 2.29
N ASN A 217 10.83 13.72 1.25
CA ASN A 217 11.66 14.94 1.28
C ASN A 217 10.87 16.14 1.82
#